data_AF-A0A1F4XDU9-F1
#
_entry.id   AF-A0A1F4XDU9-F1
#
_cell.length_a   1.000
_cell.length_b   1.000
_cell.length_c   1.000
_cell.angle_alpha   90.00
_cell.angle_beta   90.00
_cell.angle_gamma   90.00
#
_symmetry.space_group_name_H-M   'P 1'
#
loop_
_entity.id
_entity.type
_entity.pdbx_description
1 polymer ?
#
loop_
_entity_poly.entity_id
_entity_poly.type
_entity_poly.pdbx_seq_one_letter_code
_entity_poly.pdbx_strand_id
1 'polypeptide(L)'
;MENEERVDQDKDHHNKERKNELSIYQINRSFLNNLEGLRLFVDNLIPVATKHDITQAVKVKKYAEKITKKLDKLEESVKKQNMEAGILQVKIDEIKFDFIKNIFYSPILTTSNIELLYKSSFVMLLTYFDFLIADLIRYYFKLYPETLSEKAKDLSISLSDLKQCKDILEAESFIVSKEVDKVLYNKNLNDQKKYFENYLKVDCKTHIVNWSKINEAMERRHIIVHNNSMVYRRYMQNIDSSKINDGKGGVKEGQQIKVEPNYFKATFDELFIAGVILTQCCWRKWDKVNIDICDSELNITIYDKLVQERWAVAEKLGLFAKECELSNDSYRLTLAINYAQSLKWQNKKDELENELKGIDISTLSPRYIVGIAALRDDREGFYKNINKVVSTNEMTVKDFMEWPLFREFRKDADYQRRIKSAFSTN
;
A
#
# COMPACT_ATOMS: atom_id res chain seq x y z
N MET A 1 -12.39 -52.42 17.87
CA MET A 1 -12.16 -51.26 18.76
C MET A 1 -10.79 -50.61 18.52
N GLU A 2 -9.68 -51.35 18.41
CA GLU A 2 -8.35 -50.72 18.13
C GLU A 2 -8.15 -50.13 16.71
N ASN A 3 -8.97 -50.50 15.73
CA ASN A 3 -8.88 -49.95 14.36
C ASN A 3 -9.70 -48.67 14.13
N GLU A 4 -10.62 -48.31 15.02
CA GLU A 4 -11.42 -47.06 14.90
C GLU A 4 -10.72 -45.88 15.57
N GLU A 5 -10.00 -46.10 16.68
CA GLU A 5 -9.23 -45.04 17.37
C GLU A 5 -8.01 -44.55 16.57
N ARG A 6 -7.37 -45.40 15.76
CA ARG A 6 -6.26 -44.97 14.88
C ARG A 6 -6.73 -44.08 13.72
N VAL A 7 -7.93 -44.33 13.20
CA VAL A 7 -8.49 -43.55 12.07
C VAL A 7 -8.94 -42.16 12.55
N ASP A 8 -9.41 -42.02 13.79
CA ASP A 8 -9.75 -40.72 14.36
C ASP A 8 -8.51 -39.92 14.80
N GLN A 9 -7.46 -40.57 15.31
CA GLN A 9 -6.21 -39.89 15.62
C GLN A 9 -5.48 -39.38 14.37
N ASP A 10 -5.46 -40.13 13.27
CA ASP A 10 -4.88 -39.67 11.98
C ASP A 10 -5.69 -38.53 11.35
N LYS A 11 -7.03 -38.54 11.50
CA LYS A 11 -7.88 -37.43 11.04
C LYS A 11 -7.67 -36.17 11.87
N ASP A 12 -7.53 -36.28 13.18
CA ASP A 12 -7.29 -35.13 14.07
C ASP A 12 -5.86 -34.59 13.95
N HIS A 13 -4.86 -35.44 13.65
CA HIS A 13 -3.50 -35.00 13.35
C HIS A 13 -3.44 -34.28 11.99
N HIS A 14 -4.09 -34.81 10.95
CA HIS A 14 -4.21 -34.12 9.66
C HIS A 14 -5.02 -32.82 9.74
N ASN A 15 -6.01 -32.71 10.63
CA ASN A 15 -6.76 -31.46 10.86
C ASN A 15 -5.97 -30.42 11.67
N LYS A 16 -5.08 -30.86 12.56
CA LYS A 16 -4.15 -29.97 13.29
C LYS A 16 -3.01 -29.46 12.41
N GLU A 17 -2.52 -30.25 11.47
CA GLU A 17 -1.49 -29.82 10.52
C GLU A 17 -2.04 -28.84 9.46
N ARG A 18 -3.28 -29.02 9.00
CA ARG A 18 -3.97 -28.02 8.14
C ARG A 18 -4.22 -26.68 8.83
N LYS A 19 -4.18 -26.62 10.17
CA LYS A 19 -4.44 -25.40 10.96
C LYS A 19 -3.32 -24.37 10.93
N ASN A 20 -2.13 -24.74 10.45
CA ASN A 20 -0.96 -23.84 10.34
C ASN A 20 -0.69 -23.35 8.91
N GLU A 21 -1.55 -23.68 7.95
CA GLU A 21 -1.31 -23.34 6.55
C GLU A 21 -2.10 -22.10 6.13
N LEU A 22 -1.38 -21.08 5.62
CA LEU A 22 -1.95 -19.80 5.19
C LEU A 22 -3.10 -19.98 4.18
N SER A 23 -4.32 -19.63 4.57
CA SER A 23 -5.45 -19.45 3.66
C SER A 23 -5.30 -18.14 2.88
N ILE A 24 -5.98 -18.01 1.74
CA ILE A 24 -5.96 -16.74 0.99
C ILE A 24 -6.51 -15.55 1.78
N TYR A 25 -7.44 -15.80 2.71
CA TYR A 25 -7.87 -14.81 3.70
C TYR A 25 -6.69 -14.36 4.58
N GLN A 26 -5.90 -15.29 5.13
CA GLN A 26 -4.74 -14.95 5.95
C GLN A 26 -3.65 -14.23 5.16
N ILE A 27 -3.44 -14.58 3.88
CA ILE A 27 -2.55 -13.87 2.96
C ILE A 27 -3.02 -12.43 2.77
N ASN A 28 -4.32 -12.22 2.47
CA ASN A 28 -4.93 -10.90 2.35
C ASN A 28 -4.72 -10.07 3.63
N ARG A 29 -5.05 -10.64 4.79
CA ARG A 29 -4.90 -9.96 6.09
C ARG A 29 -3.45 -9.64 6.41
N SER A 30 -2.51 -10.54 6.11
CA SER A 30 -1.08 -10.33 6.30
C SER A 30 -0.59 -9.14 5.48
N PHE A 31 -0.91 -9.11 4.18
CA PHE A 31 -0.56 -8.01 3.29
C PHE A 31 -1.14 -6.66 3.75
N LEU A 32 -2.43 -6.63 4.06
CA LEU A 32 -3.11 -5.42 4.54
C LEU A 32 -2.53 -4.90 5.85
N ASN A 33 -2.29 -5.79 6.81
CA ASN A 33 -1.71 -5.45 8.11
C ASN A 33 -0.28 -4.93 7.97
N ASN A 34 0.53 -5.53 7.09
CA ASN A 34 1.90 -5.08 6.82
C ASN A 34 1.93 -3.67 6.22
N LEU A 35 1.07 -3.39 5.23
CA LEU A 35 0.97 -2.06 4.64
C LEU A 35 0.46 -1.02 5.63
N GLU A 36 -0.56 -1.33 6.41
CA GLU A 36 -1.11 -0.42 7.40
C GLU A 36 -0.11 -0.15 8.54
N GLY A 37 0.60 -1.19 9.00
CA GLY A 37 1.68 -1.07 9.96
C GLY A 37 2.80 -0.16 9.46
N LEU A 38 3.20 -0.30 8.19
CA LEU A 38 4.20 0.58 7.57
C LEU A 38 3.71 2.03 7.46
N ARG A 39 2.44 2.24 7.11
CA ARG A 39 1.83 3.57 7.06
C ARG A 39 1.90 4.24 8.43
N LEU A 40 1.43 3.55 9.46
CA LEU A 40 1.46 4.05 10.84
C LEU A 40 2.89 4.31 11.33
N PHE A 41 3.84 3.44 10.99
CA PHE A 41 5.25 3.62 11.29
C PHE A 41 5.80 4.91 10.68
N VAL A 42 5.57 5.13 9.39
CA VAL A 42 6.01 6.34 8.68
C VAL A 42 5.35 7.59 9.26
N ASP A 43 4.03 7.59 9.41
CA ASP A 43 3.25 8.73 9.90
C ASP A 43 3.69 9.15 11.31
N ASN A 44 3.99 8.20 12.19
CA ASN A 44 4.43 8.48 13.56
C ASN A 44 5.88 8.96 13.63
N LEU A 45 6.74 8.56 12.70
CA LEU A 45 8.16 8.95 12.71
C LEU A 45 8.47 10.22 11.93
N ILE A 46 7.63 10.63 10.98
CA ILE A 46 7.82 11.88 10.22
C ILE A 46 8.04 13.10 11.14
N PRO A 47 7.21 13.36 12.17
CA PRO A 47 7.41 14.53 13.05
C PRO A 47 8.74 14.49 13.80
N VAL A 48 9.15 13.30 14.23
CA VAL A 48 10.40 13.07 14.97
C VAL A 48 11.61 13.29 14.07
N ALA A 49 11.61 12.68 12.88
CA ALA A 49 12.66 12.83 11.88
C ALA A 49 12.79 14.30 11.42
N THR A 50 11.66 14.95 11.15
CA THR A 50 11.61 16.36 10.73
C THR A 50 12.18 17.29 11.81
N LYS A 51 11.78 17.12 13.08
CA LYS A 51 12.28 17.91 14.19
C LYS A 51 13.79 17.73 14.37
N HIS A 52 14.28 16.50 14.25
CA HIS A 52 15.71 16.22 14.30
C HIS A 52 16.45 16.94 13.18
N ASP A 53 16.00 16.81 11.93
CA ASP A 53 16.64 17.41 10.76
C ASP A 53 16.66 18.94 10.82
N ILE A 54 15.56 19.57 11.25
CA ILE A 54 15.51 21.03 11.49
C ILE A 54 16.53 21.44 12.55
N THR A 55 16.60 20.69 13.66
CA THR A 55 17.52 20.98 14.76
C THR A 55 18.98 20.88 14.30
N GLN A 56 19.31 19.88 13.49
CA GLN A 56 20.65 19.72 12.92
C GLN A 56 20.96 20.85 11.93
N ALA A 57 20.03 21.19 11.04
CA ALA A 57 20.21 22.29 10.08
C ALA A 57 20.47 23.63 10.79
N VAL A 58 19.74 23.93 11.87
CA VAL A 58 19.97 25.14 12.69
C VAL A 58 21.36 25.12 13.34
N LYS A 59 21.82 23.98 13.87
CA LYS A 59 23.17 23.85 14.43
C LYS A 59 24.23 24.12 13.36
N VAL A 60 24.13 23.46 12.20
CA VAL A 60 25.05 23.64 11.07
C VAL A 60 25.10 25.10 10.63
N LYS A 61 23.94 25.75 10.50
CA LYS A 61 23.86 27.19 10.14
C LYS A 61 24.58 28.07 11.16
N LYS A 62 24.31 27.88 12.47
CA LYS A 62 24.99 28.64 13.54
C LYS A 62 26.51 28.44 13.52
N TYR A 63 26.98 27.23 13.22
CA TYR A 63 28.41 26.95 13.08
C TYR A 63 29.02 27.62 11.84
N ALA A 64 28.35 27.57 10.69
CA ALA A 64 28.79 28.25 9.48
C ALA A 64 28.89 29.78 9.69
N GLU A 65 27.93 30.39 10.39
CA GLU A 65 27.96 31.81 10.76
C GLU A 65 29.16 32.13 11.67
N LYS A 66 29.50 31.25 12.63
CA LYS A 66 30.66 31.44 13.52
C LYS A 66 31.99 31.38 12.75
N ILE A 67 32.10 30.50 11.77
CA ILE A 67 33.28 30.38 10.90
C ILE A 67 33.41 31.63 10.02
N THR A 68 32.31 32.07 9.39
CA THR A 68 32.29 33.27 8.55
C THR A 68 32.78 34.49 9.34
N LYS A 69 32.28 34.70 10.57
CA LYS A 69 32.76 35.78 11.46
C LYS A 69 34.24 35.68 11.82
N LYS A 70 34.81 34.48 11.95
CA LYS A 70 36.26 34.31 12.20
C LYS A 70 37.08 34.68 10.96
N LEU A 71 36.61 34.30 9.77
CA LEU A 71 37.23 34.65 8.50
C LEU A 71 37.21 36.15 8.25
N ASP A 72 36.07 36.82 8.47
CA ASP A 72 35.94 38.28 8.31
C ASP A 72 36.93 39.04 9.22
N LYS A 73 37.04 38.62 10.49
CA LYS A 73 38.02 39.19 11.43
C LYS A 73 39.46 38.97 10.99
N LEU A 74 39.76 37.82 10.39
CA LEU A 74 41.08 37.54 9.85
C LEU A 74 41.38 38.53 8.72
N GLU A 75 40.48 38.66 7.76
CA GLU A 75 40.63 39.54 6.61
C GLU A 75 40.84 41.00 7.03
N GLU A 76 40.08 41.48 8.03
CA GLU A 76 40.29 42.82 8.62
C GLU A 76 41.67 42.97 9.27
N SER A 77 42.14 41.94 9.98
CA SER A 77 43.46 41.98 10.63
C SER A 77 44.61 42.06 9.63
N VAL A 78 44.45 41.39 8.48
CA VAL A 78 45.42 41.39 7.37
C VAL A 78 45.43 42.74 6.65
N LYS A 79 44.27 43.38 6.47
CA LYS A 79 44.21 44.72 5.86
C LYS A 79 44.82 45.82 6.74
N LYS A 80 44.79 45.66 8.07
CA LYS A 80 45.26 46.69 9.03
C LYS A 80 46.75 46.63 9.36
N GLN A 81 47.39 45.48 9.17
CA GLN A 81 48.81 45.29 9.45
C GLN A 81 49.45 44.82 8.14
N ASN A 82 50.43 45.55 7.60
CA ASN A 82 51.32 45.04 6.55
C ASN A 82 52.12 43.84 7.11
N MET A 83 51.45 42.72 7.37
CA MET A 83 52.00 41.56 8.05
C MET A 83 52.97 40.85 7.11
N GLU A 84 54.11 40.43 7.64
CA GLU A 84 55.04 39.55 6.93
C GLU A 84 54.35 38.24 6.54
N ALA A 85 54.64 37.76 5.33
CA ALA A 85 53.95 36.62 4.71
C ALA A 85 53.91 35.34 5.57
N GLY A 86 54.93 35.12 6.42
CA GLY A 86 55.00 33.96 7.31
C GLY A 86 53.93 33.96 8.41
N ILE A 87 53.62 35.11 9.01
CA ILE A 87 52.61 35.22 10.09
C ILE A 87 51.20 35.10 9.52
N LEU A 88 50.99 35.59 8.29
CA LEU A 88 49.76 35.43 7.54
C LEU A 88 49.45 33.95 7.29
N GLN A 89 50.46 33.19 6.86
CA GLN A 89 50.33 31.77 6.55
C GLN A 89 49.95 30.94 7.78
N VAL A 90 50.58 31.18 8.93
CA VAL A 90 50.27 30.48 10.20
C VAL A 90 48.82 30.71 10.64
N LYS A 91 48.32 31.95 10.57
CA LYS A 91 46.92 32.26 10.91
C LYS A 91 45.92 31.64 9.93
N ILE A 92 46.25 31.60 8.64
CA ILE A 92 45.42 30.92 7.63
C ILE A 92 45.37 29.42 7.90
N ASP A 93 46.50 28.82 8.25
CA ASP A 93 46.59 27.38 8.53
C ASP A 93 45.90 27.02 9.85
N GLU A 94 45.93 27.88 10.88
CA GLU A 94 45.11 27.73 12.09
C GLU A 94 43.61 27.77 11.76
N ILE A 95 43.16 28.73 10.94
CA ILE A 95 41.75 28.81 10.53
C ILE A 95 41.36 27.61 9.68
N LYS A 96 42.21 27.15 8.75
CA LYS A 96 41.98 25.94 7.96
C LYS A 96 41.95 24.70 8.85
N PHE A 97 42.84 24.60 9.83
CA PHE A 97 42.88 23.49 10.77
C PHE A 97 41.65 23.49 11.66
N ASP A 98 41.25 24.64 12.22
CA ASP A 98 39.98 24.80 12.94
C ASP A 98 38.80 24.45 12.01
N PHE A 99 38.81 24.86 10.75
CA PHE A 99 37.77 24.57 9.77
C PHE A 99 37.66 23.07 9.49
N ILE A 100 38.77 22.42 9.16
CA ILE A 100 38.87 20.98 8.90
C ILE A 100 38.45 20.21 10.15
N LYS A 101 39.07 20.50 11.30
CA LYS A 101 38.75 19.90 12.59
C LYS A 101 37.26 20.04 12.90
N ASN A 102 36.69 21.22 12.76
CA ASN A 102 35.28 21.46 13.08
C ASN A 102 34.31 20.92 12.02
N ILE A 103 34.72 20.67 10.77
CA ILE A 103 33.92 19.91 9.79
C ILE A 103 33.93 18.42 10.15
N PHE A 104 35.10 17.89 10.49
CA PHE A 104 35.25 16.48 10.89
C PHE A 104 34.55 16.17 12.23
N TYR A 105 34.45 17.14 13.14
CA TYR A 105 33.75 17.01 14.43
C TYR A 105 32.36 17.67 14.48
N SER A 106 31.95 18.39 13.43
CA SER A 106 30.52 18.67 13.24
C SER A 106 29.84 17.31 13.11
N PRO A 107 28.64 17.10 13.69
CA PRO A 107 27.82 16.01 13.20
C PRO A 107 27.75 16.23 11.69
N ILE A 108 28.41 15.32 10.97
CA ILE A 108 28.57 15.36 9.53
C ILE A 108 27.18 15.59 8.95
N LEU A 109 27.08 16.22 7.79
CA LEU A 109 25.86 16.25 6.97
C LEU A 109 25.36 14.82 6.76
N THR A 110 24.71 14.25 7.77
CA THR A 110 24.13 12.92 7.73
C THR A 110 23.00 12.99 6.73
N THR A 111 22.76 11.90 6.01
CA THR A 111 21.54 11.76 5.22
C THR A 111 20.37 12.20 6.08
N SER A 112 19.56 13.13 5.58
CA SER A 112 18.38 13.63 6.28
C SER A 112 17.59 12.44 6.83
N ASN A 113 17.24 12.46 8.11
CA ASN A 113 16.52 11.34 8.74
C ASN A 113 15.17 11.13 8.03
N ILE A 114 14.54 12.19 7.53
CA ILE A 114 13.32 12.05 6.73
C ILE A 114 13.58 11.32 5.41
N GLU A 115 14.71 11.61 4.75
CA GLU A 115 15.09 10.94 3.51
C GLU A 115 15.40 9.46 3.77
N LEU A 116 16.11 9.16 4.86
CA LEU A 116 16.38 7.79 5.26
C LEU A 116 15.10 7.03 5.60
N LEU A 117 14.17 7.64 6.34
CA LEU A 117 12.87 7.07 6.68
C LEU A 117 12.08 6.69 5.42
N TYR A 118 11.97 7.60 4.45
CA TYR A 118 11.25 7.30 3.20
C TYR A 118 11.97 6.25 2.37
N LYS A 119 13.31 6.30 2.26
CA LYS A 119 14.07 5.30 1.51
C LYS A 119 13.91 3.89 2.09
N SER A 120 14.08 3.73 3.40
CA SER A 120 13.95 2.42 4.06
C SER A 120 12.51 1.90 4.01
N SER A 121 11.53 2.77 4.26
CA SER A 121 10.11 2.41 4.19
C SER A 121 9.68 2.08 2.77
N PHE A 122 10.26 2.74 1.76
CA PHE A 122 9.99 2.43 0.35
C PHE A 122 10.49 1.05 -0.03
N VAL A 123 11.70 0.67 0.40
CA VAL A 123 12.20 -0.69 0.21
C VAL A 123 11.26 -1.71 0.84
N MET A 124 10.86 -1.48 2.10
CA MET A 124 9.94 -2.36 2.83
C MET A 124 8.56 -2.49 2.15
N LEU A 125 8.01 -1.37 1.66
CA LEU A 125 6.74 -1.35 0.92
C LEU A 125 6.77 -2.31 -0.27
N LEU A 126 7.83 -2.28 -1.07
CA LEU A 126 7.98 -3.16 -2.22
C LEU A 126 8.26 -4.61 -1.79
N THR A 127 8.98 -4.83 -0.69
CA THR A 127 9.19 -6.16 -0.12
C THR A 127 7.88 -6.82 0.31
N TYR A 128 6.94 -6.07 0.91
CA TYR A 128 5.61 -6.62 1.24
C TYR A 128 4.80 -7.01 0.00
N PHE A 129 5.01 -6.33 -1.12
CA PHE A 129 4.39 -6.73 -2.39
C PHE A 129 5.04 -8.01 -2.95
N ASP A 130 6.35 -8.18 -2.85
CA ASP A 130 7.03 -9.43 -3.21
C ASP A 130 6.54 -10.61 -2.35
N PHE A 131 6.36 -10.39 -1.04
CA PHE A 131 5.81 -11.41 -0.14
C PHE A 131 4.38 -11.80 -0.54
N LEU A 132 3.54 -10.84 -0.90
CA LEU A 132 2.21 -11.15 -1.41
C LEU A 132 2.28 -12.03 -2.67
N ILE A 133 3.12 -11.69 -3.64
CA ILE A 133 3.29 -12.48 -4.86
C ILE A 133 3.75 -13.90 -4.52
N ALA A 134 4.76 -14.05 -3.64
CA ALA A 134 5.24 -15.34 -3.19
C ALA A 134 4.12 -16.18 -2.54
N ASP A 135 3.39 -15.58 -1.61
CA ASP A 135 2.33 -16.26 -0.86
C ASP A 135 1.18 -16.70 -1.79
N LEU A 136 0.80 -15.87 -2.77
CA LEU A 136 -0.21 -16.24 -3.77
C LEU A 136 0.25 -17.41 -4.66
N ILE A 137 1.51 -17.43 -5.09
CA ILE A 137 2.06 -18.55 -5.88
C ILE A 137 2.11 -19.83 -5.05
N ARG A 138 2.58 -19.75 -3.80
CA ARG A 138 2.59 -20.89 -2.86
C ARG A 138 1.18 -21.43 -2.64
N TYR A 139 0.22 -20.54 -2.42
CA TYR A 139 -1.17 -20.90 -2.20
C TYR A 139 -1.79 -21.58 -3.44
N TYR A 140 -1.48 -21.10 -4.65
CA TYR A 140 -1.92 -21.75 -5.88
C TYR A 140 -1.43 -23.20 -5.98
N PHE A 141 -0.12 -23.43 -5.80
CA PHE A 141 0.44 -24.78 -5.90
C PHE A 141 -0.02 -25.71 -4.78
N LYS A 142 -0.42 -25.16 -3.64
CA LYS A 142 -1.09 -25.91 -2.59
C LYS A 142 -2.47 -26.40 -3.03
N LEU A 143 -3.25 -25.57 -3.72
CA LEU A 143 -4.58 -25.94 -4.20
C LEU A 143 -4.54 -26.87 -5.42
N TYR A 144 -3.52 -26.73 -6.25
CA TYR A 144 -3.37 -27.46 -7.51
C TYR A 144 -2.00 -28.16 -7.60
N PRO A 145 -1.65 -29.07 -6.67
CA PRO A 145 -0.33 -29.69 -6.63
C PRO A 145 -0.01 -30.50 -7.90
N GLU A 146 -1.02 -31.04 -8.58
CA GLU A 146 -0.87 -31.74 -9.86
C GLU A 146 -0.27 -30.87 -10.97
N THR A 147 -0.50 -29.54 -10.91
CA THR A 147 0.05 -28.60 -11.90
C THR A 147 1.57 -28.42 -11.75
N LEU A 148 2.14 -28.75 -10.59
CA LEU A 148 3.58 -28.88 -10.41
C LEU A 148 4.12 -29.97 -11.32
N SER A 149 3.43 -31.12 -11.40
CA SER A 149 3.85 -32.29 -12.18
C SER A 149 3.82 -32.03 -13.70
N GLU A 150 2.84 -31.26 -14.19
CA GLU A 150 2.78 -30.85 -15.60
C GLU A 150 3.94 -29.91 -15.98
N LYS A 151 4.40 -29.10 -15.03
CA LYS A 151 5.59 -28.25 -15.15
C LYS A 151 6.90 -28.94 -14.72
N ALA A 152 6.81 -30.09 -14.05
CA ALA A 152 7.95 -30.82 -13.46
C ALA A 152 8.88 -31.43 -14.50
N LYS A 153 8.48 -31.45 -15.78
CA LYS A 153 9.43 -31.72 -16.87
C LYS A 153 10.59 -30.71 -16.88
N ASP A 154 10.38 -29.48 -16.38
CA ASP A 154 11.39 -28.43 -16.27
C ASP A 154 11.80 -28.08 -14.81
N LEU A 155 11.07 -28.58 -13.80
CA LEU A 155 11.40 -28.37 -12.38
C LEU A 155 12.07 -29.64 -11.82
N SER A 156 13.34 -29.82 -12.16
CA SER A 156 14.14 -30.92 -11.62
C SER A 156 14.64 -30.60 -10.20
N ILE A 157 14.50 -31.57 -9.29
CA ILE A 157 15.22 -31.58 -8.01
C ILE A 157 16.49 -32.42 -8.19
N SER A 158 17.63 -31.88 -7.77
CA SER A 158 18.89 -32.64 -7.81
C SER A 158 18.84 -33.78 -6.79
N LEU A 159 19.56 -34.88 -7.02
CA LEU A 159 19.63 -35.97 -6.05
C LEU A 159 20.24 -35.49 -4.71
N SER A 160 21.13 -34.49 -4.74
CA SER A 160 21.68 -33.88 -3.52
C SER A 160 20.63 -33.10 -2.74
N ASP A 161 19.77 -32.33 -3.41
CA ASP A 161 18.68 -31.59 -2.76
C ASP A 161 17.61 -32.56 -2.23
N LEU A 162 17.27 -33.59 -3.01
CA LEU A 162 16.29 -34.61 -2.61
C LEU A 162 16.75 -35.37 -1.35
N LYS A 163 18.05 -35.68 -1.24
CA LYS A 163 18.62 -36.31 -0.04
C LYS A 163 18.59 -35.43 1.21
N GLN A 164 18.41 -34.10 1.07
CA GLN A 164 18.27 -33.19 2.21
C GLN A 164 16.81 -33.07 2.68
N CYS A 165 15.85 -33.51 1.87
CA CYS A 165 14.44 -33.52 2.23
C CYS A 165 14.16 -34.75 3.11
N LYS A 166 13.38 -34.57 4.18
CA LYS A 166 12.95 -35.65 5.09
C LYS A 166 11.93 -36.56 4.43
N ASP A 167 11.06 -35.98 3.62
CA ASP A 167 9.94 -36.66 2.96
C ASP A 167 9.59 -35.97 1.63
N ILE A 168 8.58 -36.53 0.94
CA ILE A 168 8.11 -36.02 -0.35
C ILE A 168 7.47 -34.63 -0.20
N LEU A 169 6.81 -34.35 0.92
CA LEU A 169 6.14 -33.06 1.15
C LEU A 169 7.17 -31.93 1.28
N GLU A 170 8.29 -32.18 1.97
CA GLU A 170 9.40 -31.22 2.03
C GLU A 170 10.05 -31.01 0.66
N ALA A 171 10.16 -32.06 -0.16
CA ALA A 171 10.66 -31.95 -1.53
C ALA A 171 9.71 -31.12 -2.42
N GLU A 172 8.39 -31.30 -2.31
CA GLU A 172 7.38 -30.49 -3.01
C GLU A 172 7.47 -29.01 -2.60
N SER A 173 7.53 -28.73 -1.29
CA SER A 173 7.70 -27.37 -0.76
C SER A 173 8.99 -26.70 -1.24
N PHE A 174 10.07 -27.47 -1.36
CA PHE A 174 11.34 -26.99 -1.90
C PHE A 174 11.24 -26.63 -3.39
N ILE A 175 10.58 -27.46 -4.20
CA ILE A 175 10.33 -27.19 -5.62
C ILE A 175 9.46 -25.94 -5.80
N VAL A 176 8.39 -25.82 -5.02
CA VAL A 176 7.52 -24.62 -5.00
C VAL A 176 8.35 -23.38 -4.66
N SER A 177 9.22 -23.47 -3.65
CA SER A 177 10.08 -22.35 -3.25
C SER A 177 11.03 -21.92 -4.37
N LYS A 178 11.65 -22.87 -5.10
CA LYS A 178 12.48 -22.57 -6.27
C LYS A 178 11.70 -21.88 -7.38
N GLU A 179 10.47 -22.31 -7.62
CA GLU A 179 9.59 -21.69 -8.63
C GLU A 179 9.19 -20.27 -8.22
N VAL A 180 8.88 -20.04 -6.94
CA VAL A 180 8.63 -18.69 -6.39
C VAL A 180 9.85 -17.78 -6.59
N ASP A 181 11.04 -18.24 -6.22
CA ASP A 181 12.28 -17.47 -6.37
C ASP A 181 12.55 -17.13 -7.84
N LYS A 182 12.32 -18.09 -8.74
CA LYS A 182 12.41 -17.86 -10.19
C LYS A 182 11.44 -16.78 -10.66
N VAL A 183 10.21 -16.74 -10.14
CA VAL A 183 9.23 -15.71 -10.52
C VAL A 183 9.59 -14.34 -9.91
N LEU A 184 10.06 -14.29 -8.67
CA LEU A 184 10.39 -13.02 -8.02
C LEU A 184 11.70 -12.39 -8.52
N TYR A 185 12.77 -13.18 -8.64
CA TYR A 185 14.11 -12.64 -8.87
C TYR A 185 14.59 -12.73 -10.31
N ASN A 186 14.07 -13.67 -11.10
CA ASN A 186 14.52 -13.87 -12.49
C ASN A 186 13.57 -13.28 -13.53
N LYS A 187 12.45 -12.67 -13.11
CA LYS A 187 11.47 -12.03 -14.00
C LYS A 187 11.30 -10.55 -13.64
N ASN A 188 11.10 -9.72 -14.66
CA ASN A 188 10.59 -8.37 -14.46
C ASN A 188 9.07 -8.40 -14.19
N LEU A 189 8.49 -7.26 -13.82
CA LEU A 189 7.06 -7.17 -13.49
C LEU A 189 6.14 -7.61 -14.63
N ASN A 190 6.50 -7.33 -15.89
CA ASN A 190 5.69 -7.77 -17.03
C ASN A 190 5.69 -9.29 -17.17
N ASP A 191 6.83 -9.93 -16.94
CA ASP A 191 6.94 -11.39 -16.97
C ASP A 191 6.26 -12.05 -15.76
N GLN A 192 6.24 -11.38 -14.61
CA GLN A 192 5.43 -11.78 -13.45
C GLN A 192 3.94 -11.70 -13.79
N LYS A 193 3.45 -10.60 -14.37
CA LYS A 193 2.04 -10.49 -14.79
C LYS A 193 1.65 -11.57 -15.80
N LYS A 194 2.48 -11.78 -16.83
CA LYS A 194 2.27 -12.87 -17.80
C LYS A 194 2.23 -14.24 -17.13
N TYR A 195 2.94 -14.42 -16.02
CA TYR A 195 2.88 -15.65 -15.23
C TYR A 195 1.50 -15.81 -14.59
N PHE A 196 0.98 -14.77 -13.93
CA PHE A 196 -0.38 -14.77 -13.39
C PHE A 196 -1.44 -15.00 -14.47
N GLU A 197 -1.35 -14.30 -15.60
CA GLU A 197 -2.33 -14.38 -16.69
C GLU A 197 -2.29 -15.75 -17.39
N ASN A 198 -1.11 -16.19 -17.83
CA ASN A 198 -1.00 -17.36 -18.69
C ASN A 198 -0.95 -18.68 -17.91
N TYR A 199 -0.31 -18.69 -16.75
CA TYR A 199 -0.11 -19.91 -15.98
C TYR A 199 -1.15 -20.04 -14.86
N LEU A 200 -1.26 -19.02 -14.00
CA LEU A 200 -2.22 -19.06 -12.88
C LEU A 200 -3.66 -18.74 -13.30
N LYS A 201 -3.87 -18.33 -14.56
CA LYS A 201 -5.16 -17.97 -15.16
C LYS A 201 -5.89 -16.86 -14.38
N VAL A 202 -5.14 -15.86 -13.92
CA VAL A 202 -5.61 -14.70 -13.17
C VAL A 202 -5.41 -13.42 -13.98
N ASP A 203 -6.48 -12.65 -14.19
CA ASP A 203 -6.44 -11.34 -14.83
C ASP A 203 -5.86 -10.28 -13.87
N CYS A 204 -4.80 -9.59 -14.30
CA CYS A 204 -4.14 -8.53 -13.52
C CYS A 204 -4.84 -7.16 -13.62
N LYS A 205 -6.02 -7.05 -14.24
CA LYS A 205 -6.86 -5.83 -14.29
C LYS A 205 -6.09 -4.59 -14.72
N THR A 206 -5.44 -4.72 -15.87
CA THR A 206 -4.46 -3.74 -16.37
C THR A 206 -5.04 -2.38 -16.72
N HIS A 207 -6.36 -2.26 -16.87
CA HIS A 207 -7.08 -1.02 -17.09
C HIS A 207 -7.41 -0.25 -15.79
N ILE A 208 -7.35 -0.89 -14.62
CA ILE A 208 -7.59 -0.26 -13.31
C ILE A 208 -6.27 0.08 -12.61
N VAL A 209 -5.32 -0.86 -12.64
CA VAL A 209 -4.03 -0.74 -11.96
C VAL A 209 -3.00 -0.07 -12.87
N ASN A 210 -2.32 0.94 -12.35
CA ASN A 210 -1.19 1.59 -13.01
C ASN A 210 0.10 0.77 -12.82
N TRP A 211 0.19 -0.33 -13.57
CA TRP A 211 1.35 -1.22 -13.57
C TRP A 211 2.66 -0.53 -14.00
N SER A 212 2.59 0.53 -14.79
CA SER A 212 3.77 1.30 -15.19
C SER A 212 4.43 2.00 -13.99
N LYS A 213 3.62 2.56 -13.10
CA LYS A 213 4.08 3.16 -11.84
C LYS A 213 4.70 2.11 -10.91
N ILE A 214 4.10 0.93 -10.82
CA ILE A 214 4.65 -0.17 -10.00
C ILE A 214 5.97 -0.67 -10.57
N ASN A 215 6.07 -0.82 -11.89
CA ASN A 215 7.30 -1.20 -12.56
C ASN A 215 8.43 -0.21 -12.27
N GLU A 216 8.15 1.09 -12.39
CA GLU A 216 9.13 2.12 -12.02
C GLU A 216 9.49 2.08 -10.53
N ALA A 217 8.53 1.82 -9.65
CA ALA A 217 8.81 1.68 -8.23
C ALA A 217 9.75 0.51 -7.91
N MET A 218 9.60 -0.62 -8.61
CA MET A 218 10.50 -1.78 -8.49
C MET A 218 11.91 -1.45 -9.00
N GLU A 219 12.02 -0.78 -10.15
CA GLU A 219 13.31 -0.31 -10.68
C GLU A 219 13.96 0.75 -9.77
N ARG A 220 13.14 1.63 -9.17
CA ARG A 220 13.60 2.62 -8.19
C ARG A 220 14.14 1.96 -6.93
N ARG A 221 13.46 0.93 -6.41
CA ARG A 221 13.97 0.13 -5.29
C ARG A 221 15.34 -0.47 -5.63
N HIS A 222 15.48 -1.03 -6.83
CA HIS A 222 16.73 -1.63 -7.28
C HIS A 222 17.89 -0.62 -7.22
N ILE A 223 17.69 0.62 -7.69
CA ILE A 223 18.75 1.64 -7.66
C ILE A 223 18.98 2.23 -6.27
N ILE A 224 17.94 2.29 -5.42
CA ILE A 224 18.09 2.67 -4.01
C ILE A 224 19.03 1.70 -3.30
N VAL A 225 18.82 0.39 -3.49
CA VAL A 225 19.58 -0.66 -2.80
C VAL A 225 20.98 -0.85 -3.40
N HIS A 226 21.11 -0.88 -4.73
CA HIS A 226 22.34 -1.33 -5.39
C HIS A 226 23.15 -0.21 -6.06
N ASN A 227 22.61 1.00 -6.16
CA ASN A 227 23.29 2.09 -6.86
C ASN A 227 23.20 3.44 -6.12
N ASN A 228 22.99 3.43 -4.80
CA ASN A 228 22.86 4.63 -3.96
C ASN A 228 21.87 5.67 -4.52
N SER A 229 20.75 5.18 -5.07
CA SER A 229 19.71 5.96 -5.76
C SER A 229 20.19 6.71 -7.01
N MET A 230 21.32 6.32 -7.61
CA MET A 230 21.85 6.88 -8.85
C MET A 230 21.15 6.24 -10.06
N VAL A 231 20.64 7.07 -10.95
CA VAL A 231 20.03 6.63 -12.20
C VAL A 231 21.10 6.20 -13.18
N TYR A 232 20.90 5.04 -13.81
CA TYR A 232 21.79 4.50 -14.85
C TYR A 232 20.98 4.06 -16.06
N ARG A 233 21.66 3.82 -17.19
CA ARG A 233 21.03 3.49 -18.47
C ARG A 233 19.94 2.42 -18.42
N ARG A 234 20.15 1.31 -17.70
CA ARG A 234 19.16 0.22 -17.66
C ARG A 234 17.91 0.58 -16.86
N TYR A 235 18.01 1.41 -15.82
CA TYR A 235 16.81 1.98 -15.17
C TYR A 235 15.97 2.75 -16.19
N MET A 236 16.60 3.62 -17.00
CA MET A 236 15.88 4.41 -18.02
C MET A 236 15.28 3.56 -19.14
N GLN A 237 15.92 2.43 -19.48
CA GLN A 237 15.41 1.48 -20.49
C GLN A 237 14.22 0.66 -20.01
N ASN A 238 14.13 0.42 -18.69
CA ASN A 238 13.13 -0.47 -18.11
C ASN A 238 11.84 0.24 -17.70
N ILE A 239 11.80 1.58 -17.74
CA ILE A 239 10.67 2.37 -17.28
C ILE A 239 10.03 3.16 -18.43
N ASP A 240 8.73 3.40 -18.33
CA ASP A 240 8.02 4.29 -19.25
C ASP A 240 8.22 5.74 -18.81
N SER A 241 9.30 6.35 -19.28
CA SER A 241 9.68 7.74 -18.91
C SER A 241 8.58 8.77 -19.20
N SER A 242 7.67 8.51 -20.14
CA SER A 242 6.55 9.41 -20.45
C SER A 242 5.49 9.48 -19.35
N LYS A 243 5.45 8.48 -18.45
CA LYS A 243 4.47 8.35 -17.37
C LYS A 243 5.04 8.69 -15.99
N ILE A 244 6.32 9.04 -15.93
CA ILE A 244 6.99 9.45 -14.70
C ILE A 244 6.92 10.97 -14.62
N ASN A 245 6.22 11.46 -13.60
CA ASN A 245 6.14 12.88 -13.32
C ASN A 245 6.84 13.18 -11.99
N ASP A 246 8.14 13.42 -12.08
CA ASP A 246 9.02 13.77 -10.97
C ASP A 246 9.40 15.27 -10.95
N GLY A 247 8.66 16.10 -11.70
CA GLY A 247 8.79 17.57 -11.70
C GLY A 247 9.22 18.16 -13.05
N LYS A 248 9.70 19.41 -13.04
CA LYS A 248 10.06 20.20 -14.24
C LYS A 248 11.38 19.70 -14.88
N GLY A 249 11.40 18.51 -15.46
CA GLY A 249 12.54 18.07 -16.27
C GLY A 249 12.73 16.56 -16.51
N GLY A 250 11.94 15.71 -15.85
CA GLY A 250 12.06 14.24 -15.95
C GLY A 250 13.35 13.68 -15.31
N VAL A 251 13.42 12.34 -15.22
CA VAL A 251 14.60 11.63 -14.70
C VAL A 251 15.74 11.62 -15.74
N LYS A 252 16.98 11.89 -15.31
CA LYS A 252 18.18 11.83 -16.17
C LYS A 252 19.22 10.81 -15.69
N GLU A 253 19.98 10.24 -16.61
CA GLU A 253 21.13 9.39 -16.28
C GLU A 253 22.18 10.17 -15.45
N GLY A 254 22.72 9.55 -14.41
CA GLY A 254 23.63 10.18 -13.45
C GLY A 254 22.97 11.08 -12.42
N GLN A 255 21.63 11.22 -12.45
CA GLN A 255 20.89 11.92 -11.40
C GLN A 255 20.72 11.01 -10.18
N GLN A 256 20.97 11.54 -8.99
CA GLN A 256 20.55 10.89 -7.76
C GLN A 256 19.09 11.24 -7.47
N ILE A 257 18.22 10.23 -7.40
CA ILE A 257 16.79 10.43 -7.16
C ILE A 257 16.43 10.14 -5.70
N LYS A 258 15.43 10.86 -5.19
CA LYS A 258 14.91 10.69 -3.84
C LYS A 258 13.54 10.02 -3.87
N VAL A 259 13.12 9.55 -2.70
CA VAL A 259 11.74 9.12 -2.46
C VAL A 259 11.02 10.28 -1.79
N GLU A 260 10.43 11.14 -2.61
CA GLU A 260 9.66 12.29 -2.13
C GLU A 260 8.37 11.83 -1.43
N PRO A 261 7.86 12.54 -0.41
CA PRO A 261 6.64 12.16 0.33
C PRO A 261 5.43 11.89 -0.57
N ASN A 262 5.18 12.77 -1.55
CA ASN A 262 4.06 12.62 -2.48
C ASN A 262 4.24 11.42 -3.39
N TYR A 263 5.47 11.14 -3.83
CA TYR A 263 5.77 9.97 -4.62
C TYR A 263 5.58 8.69 -3.80
N PHE A 264 6.08 8.65 -2.55
CA PHE A 264 5.87 7.55 -1.63
C PHE A 264 4.38 7.26 -1.43
N LYS A 265 3.58 8.27 -1.09
CA LYS A 265 2.14 8.11 -0.89
C LYS A 265 1.44 7.58 -2.14
N ALA A 266 1.73 8.16 -3.31
CA ALA A 266 1.12 7.71 -4.56
C ALA A 266 1.52 6.28 -4.93
N THR A 267 2.76 5.86 -4.64
CA THR A 267 3.20 4.47 -4.89
C THR A 267 2.64 3.50 -3.86
N PHE A 268 2.52 3.92 -2.60
CA PHE A 268 1.82 3.17 -1.56
C PHE A 268 0.36 2.91 -1.95
N ASP A 269 -0.36 3.95 -2.37
CA ASP A 269 -1.75 3.83 -2.84
C ASP A 269 -1.86 2.84 -4.01
N GLU A 270 -0.97 2.92 -5.01
CA GLU A 270 -1.04 2.05 -6.17
C GLU A 270 -0.67 0.59 -5.86
N LEU A 271 0.34 0.35 -5.03
CA LEU A 271 0.69 -1.00 -4.57
C LEU A 271 -0.40 -1.63 -3.70
N PHE A 272 -1.04 -0.83 -2.85
CA PHE A 272 -2.20 -1.27 -2.07
C PHE A 272 -3.33 -1.72 -3.00
N ILE A 273 -3.68 -0.92 -4.00
CA ILE A 273 -4.73 -1.24 -4.98
C ILE A 273 -4.38 -2.51 -5.76
N ALA A 274 -3.15 -2.59 -6.28
CA ALA A 274 -2.70 -3.75 -7.03
C ALA A 274 -2.72 -5.03 -6.19
N GLY A 275 -2.25 -4.98 -4.94
CA GLY A 275 -2.22 -6.13 -4.06
C GLY A 275 -3.62 -6.60 -3.65
N VAL A 276 -4.54 -5.69 -3.35
CA VAL A 276 -5.94 -6.03 -3.07
C VAL A 276 -6.61 -6.66 -4.29
N ILE A 277 -6.49 -6.03 -5.47
CA ILE A 277 -7.10 -6.54 -6.70
C ILE A 277 -6.51 -7.90 -7.07
N LEU A 278 -5.19 -8.06 -7.02
CA LEU A 278 -4.54 -9.33 -7.35
C LEU A 278 -5.02 -10.44 -6.42
N THR A 279 -5.05 -10.18 -5.10
CA THR A 279 -5.54 -11.14 -4.11
C THR A 279 -7.01 -11.49 -4.35
N GLN A 280 -7.85 -10.51 -4.65
CA GLN A 280 -9.27 -10.71 -4.96
C GLN A 280 -9.46 -11.55 -6.23
N CYS A 281 -8.71 -11.26 -7.30
CA CYS A 281 -8.76 -12.04 -8.53
C CYS A 281 -8.33 -13.50 -8.29
N CYS A 282 -7.25 -13.71 -7.52
CA CYS A 282 -6.80 -15.02 -7.09
C CYS A 282 -7.86 -15.75 -6.27
N TRP A 283 -8.42 -15.10 -5.25
CA TRP A 283 -9.40 -15.68 -4.33
C TRP A 283 -10.65 -16.11 -5.07
N ARG A 284 -11.26 -15.21 -5.85
CA ARG A 284 -12.48 -15.51 -6.63
C ARG A 284 -12.25 -16.61 -7.66
N LYS A 285 -11.03 -16.75 -8.16
CA LYS A 285 -10.67 -17.78 -9.15
C LYS A 285 -10.49 -19.15 -8.50
N TRP A 286 -9.77 -19.22 -7.38
CA TRP A 286 -9.27 -20.48 -6.82
C TRP A 286 -10.11 -21.02 -5.65
N ASP A 287 -10.71 -20.14 -4.83
CA ASP A 287 -11.52 -20.53 -3.67
C ASP A 287 -12.95 -19.96 -3.77
N LYS A 288 -13.77 -20.65 -4.57
CA LYS A 288 -15.18 -20.28 -4.81
C LYS A 288 -16.11 -20.59 -3.64
N VAL A 289 -15.68 -21.43 -2.69
CA VAL A 289 -16.52 -21.84 -1.55
C VAL A 289 -16.72 -20.68 -0.60
N ASN A 290 -15.69 -19.85 -0.41
CA ASN A 290 -15.69 -18.72 0.53
C ASN A 290 -15.87 -17.36 -0.16
N ILE A 291 -16.68 -17.32 -1.23
CA ILE A 291 -16.87 -16.11 -2.05
C ILE A 291 -17.56 -14.98 -1.27
N ASP A 292 -18.43 -15.32 -0.31
CA ASP A 292 -19.11 -14.39 0.58
C ASP A 292 -18.13 -13.67 1.51
N ILE A 293 -17.13 -14.39 2.04
CA ILE A 293 -16.03 -13.82 2.83
C ILE A 293 -15.19 -12.90 1.93
N CYS A 294 -14.91 -13.32 0.69
CA CYS A 294 -14.18 -12.52 -0.27
C CYS A 294 -14.88 -11.18 -0.58
N ASP A 295 -16.20 -11.20 -0.74
CA ASP A 295 -17.05 -10.01 -0.93
C ASP A 295 -17.05 -9.10 0.30
N SER A 296 -17.18 -9.70 1.48
CA SER A 296 -17.13 -8.97 2.76
C SER A 296 -15.79 -8.24 2.93
N GLU A 297 -14.67 -8.92 2.69
CA GLU A 297 -13.34 -8.31 2.81
C GLU A 297 -13.11 -7.18 1.82
N LEU A 298 -13.60 -7.30 0.57
CA LEU A 298 -13.54 -6.21 -0.40
C LEU A 298 -14.36 -5.00 0.08
N ASN A 299 -15.57 -5.26 0.59
CA ASN A 299 -16.44 -4.21 1.12
C ASN A 299 -15.84 -3.49 2.33
N ILE A 300 -15.33 -4.24 3.31
CA ILE A 300 -14.63 -3.70 4.49
C ILE A 300 -13.44 -2.85 4.04
N THR A 301 -12.63 -3.37 3.10
CA THR A 301 -11.46 -2.66 2.59
C THR A 301 -11.84 -1.31 1.96
N ILE A 302 -12.88 -1.28 1.13
CA ILE A 302 -13.37 -0.04 0.50
C ILE A 302 -13.93 0.93 1.54
N TYR A 303 -14.76 0.42 2.47
CA TYR A 303 -15.34 1.22 3.55
C TYR A 303 -14.26 1.88 4.41
N ASP A 304 -13.22 1.12 4.78
CA ASP A 304 -12.09 1.66 5.55
C ASP A 304 -11.37 2.78 4.79
N LYS A 305 -11.19 2.65 3.46
CA LYS A 305 -10.60 3.73 2.66
C LYS A 305 -11.50 4.98 2.60
N LEU A 306 -12.83 4.81 2.60
CA LEU A 306 -13.77 5.94 2.69
C LEU A 306 -13.66 6.65 4.04
N VAL A 307 -13.56 5.90 5.14
CA VAL A 307 -13.35 6.45 6.50
C VAL A 307 -12.01 7.19 6.59
N GLN A 308 -10.95 6.65 6.00
CA GLN A 308 -9.61 7.26 5.95
C GLN A 308 -9.49 8.44 4.97
N GLU A 309 -10.59 8.85 4.34
CA GLU A 309 -10.62 9.89 3.29
C GLU A 309 -9.70 9.61 2.08
N ARG A 310 -9.36 8.34 1.85
CA ARG A 310 -8.58 7.87 0.69
C ARG A 310 -9.52 7.54 -0.47
N TRP A 311 -10.32 8.53 -0.90
CA TRP A 311 -11.41 8.32 -1.84
C TRP A 311 -10.98 7.82 -3.21
N ALA A 312 -9.83 8.28 -3.73
CA ALA A 312 -9.30 7.79 -5.00
C ALA A 312 -8.95 6.28 -4.97
N VAL A 313 -8.51 5.77 -3.80
CA VAL A 313 -8.26 4.33 -3.60
C VAL A 313 -9.60 3.58 -3.55
N ALA A 314 -10.56 4.10 -2.78
CA ALA A 314 -11.90 3.52 -2.68
C ALA A 314 -12.60 3.46 -4.05
N GLU A 315 -12.43 4.49 -4.89
CA GLU A 315 -12.97 4.55 -6.24
C GLU A 315 -12.41 3.45 -7.14
N LYS A 316 -11.09 3.29 -7.21
CA LYS A 316 -10.48 2.24 -8.05
C LYS A 316 -10.93 0.84 -7.61
N LEU A 317 -11.00 0.60 -6.30
CA LEU A 317 -11.47 -0.67 -5.77
C LEU A 317 -12.98 -0.87 -6.00
N GLY A 318 -13.78 0.19 -5.93
CA GLY A 318 -15.20 0.15 -6.27
C GLY A 318 -15.44 -0.12 -7.76
N LEU A 319 -14.61 0.47 -8.64
CA LEU A 319 -14.64 0.17 -10.07
C LEU A 319 -14.31 -1.31 -10.34
N PHE A 320 -13.31 -1.85 -9.65
CA PHE A 320 -13.01 -3.29 -9.70
C PHE A 320 -14.18 -4.14 -9.19
N ALA A 321 -14.82 -3.74 -8.09
CA ALA A 321 -15.96 -4.46 -7.52
C ALA A 321 -17.14 -4.58 -8.50
N LYS A 322 -17.32 -3.60 -9.40
CA LYS A 322 -18.35 -3.66 -10.47
C LYS A 322 -18.11 -4.77 -11.49
N GLU A 323 -16.88 -5.24 -11.63
CA GLU A 323 -16.51 -6.33 -12.55
C GLU A 323 -16.54 -7.70 -11.87
N CYS A 324 -16.80 -7.75 -10.56
CA CYS A 324 -16.85 -8.98 -9.81
C CYS A 324 -18.24 -9.61 -9.88
N GLU A 325 -18.28 -10.93 -10.05
CA GLU A 325 -19.44 -11.72 -9.70
C GLU A 325 -19.51 -11.81 -8.17
N LEU A 326 -20.59 -11.28 -7.61
CA LEU A 326 -20.81 -11.18 -6.16
C LEU A 326 -21.81 -12.25 -5.71
N SER A 327 -21.63 -12.74 -4.49
CA SER A 327 -22.42 -13.83 -3.91
C SER A 327 -23.89 -13.49 -3.71
N ASN A 328 -24.25 -12.21 -3.56
CA ASN A 328 -25.62 -11.75 -3.41
C ASN A 328 -25.80 -10.26 -3.74
N ASP A 329 -27.07 -9.87 -3.92
CA ASP A 329 -27.46 -8.48 -4.22
C ASP A 329 -27.14 -7.49 -3.09
N SER A 330 -27.08 -7.94 -1.83
CA SER A 330 -26.74 -7.05 -0.72
C SER A 330 -25.30 -6.54 -0.85
N TYR A 331 -24.34 -7.42 -1.17
CA TYR A 331 -22.97 -6.98 -1.46
C TYR A 331 -22.90 -6.09 -2.69
N ARG A 332 -23.63 -6.44 -3.75
CA ARG A 332 -23.68 -5.63 -4.98
C ARG A 332 -24.11 -4.20 -4.70
N LEU A 333 -25.22 -4.01 -3.99
CA LEU A 333 -25.75 -2.70 -3.65
C LEU A 333 -24.84 -1.93 -2.69
N THR A 334 -24.27 -2.61 -1.69
CA THR A 334 -23.37 -1.97 -0.72
C THR A 334 -22.09 -1.47 -1.39
N LEU A 335 -21.48 -2.29 -2.25
CA LEU A 335 -20.29 -1.93 -3.01
C LEU A 335 -20.57 -0.79 -4.01
N ALA A 336 -21.75 -0.81 -4.67
CA ALA A 336 -22.17 0.28 -5.55
C ALA A 336 -22.36 1.60 -4.79
N ILE A 337 -22.96 1.58 -3.60
CA ILE A 337 -23.10 2.77 -2.74
C ILE A 337 -21.73 3.27 -2.28
N ASN A 338 -20.82 2.39 -1.88
CA ASN A 338 -19.48 2.77 -1.48
C ASN A 338 -18.67 3.36 -2.66
N TYR A 339 -18.83 2.82 -3.86
CA TYR A 339 -18.26 3.39 -5.08
C TYR A 339 -18.84 4.78 -5.37
N ALA A 340 -20.16 4.93 -5.39
CA ALA A 340 -20.82 6.22 -5.58
C ALA A 340 -20.40 7.25 -4.51
N GLN A 341 -20.25 6.82 -3.25
CA GLN A 341 -19.75 7.66 -2.17
C GLN A 341 -18.32 8.16 -2.45
N SER A 342 -17.45 7.32 -3.01
CA SER A 342 -16.10 7.73 -3.40
C SER A 342 -16.10 8.80 -4.51
N LEU A 343 -17.04 8.74 -5.45
CA LEU A 343 -17.23 9.74 -6.50
C LEU A 343 -17.74 11.06 -5.91
N LYS A 344 -18.75 10.97 -5.03
CA LYS A 344 -19.31 12.14 -4.33
C LYS A 344 -18.21 12.94 -3.63
N TRP A 345 -17.37 12.28 -2.84
CA TRP A 345 -16.34 12.97 -2.07
C TRP A 345 -15.19 13.52 -2.90
N GLN A 346 -15.02 13.04 -4.13
CA GLN A 346 -14.08 13.61 -5.10
C GLN A 346 -14.73 14.68 -6.00
N ASN A 347 -15.98 15.09 -5.73
CA ASN A 347 -16.73 16.05 -6.52
C ASN A 347 -16.91 15.65 -8.00
N LYS A 348 -16.96 14.33 -8.26
CA LYS A 348 -17.15 13.72 -9.57
C LYS A 348 -18.64 13.60 -9.91
N LYS A 349 -19.31 14.74 -10.10
CA LYS A 349 -20.77 14.85 -10.18
C LYS A 349 -21.38 14.05 -11.34
N ASP A 350 -20.80 14.14 -12.53
CA ASP A 350 -21.36 13.48 -13.72
C ASP A 350 -21.25 11.95 -13.60
N GLU A 351 -20.11 11.45 -13.14
CA GLU A 351 -19.90 10.03 -12.88
C GLU A 351 -20.83 9.52 -11.77
N LEU A 352 -21.00 10.28 -10.69
CA LEU A 352 -21.94 9.96 -9.62
C LEU A 352 -23.37 9.84 -10.13
N GLU A 353 -23.84 10.82 -10.89
CA GLU A 353 -25.21 10.82 -11.41
C GLU A 353 -25.44 9.66 -12.38
N ASN A 354 -24.45 9.35 -13.22
CA ASN A 354 -24.52 8.18 -14.09
C ASN A 354 -24.60 6.87 -13.30
N GLU A 355 -23.84 6.74 -12.22
CA GLU A 355 -23.92 5.56 -11.34
C GLU A 355 -25.30 5.44 -10.69
N LEU A 356 -25.82 6.54 -10.14
CA LEU A 356 -27.10 6.56 -9.43
C LEU A 356 -28.32 6.32 -10.34
N LYS A 357 -28.24 6.67 -11.62
CA LYS A 357 -29.30 6.38 -12.61
C LYS A 357 -29.50 4.89 -12.85
N GLY A 358 -28.44 4.09 -12.68
CA GLY A 358 -28.49 2.64 -12.85
C GLY A 358 -29.17 1.90 -11.70
N ILE A 359 -29.52 2.59 -10.61
CA ILE A 359 -30.10 1.98 -9.41
C ILE A 359 -31.61 2.20 -9.38
N ASP A 360 -32.38 1.12 -9.52
CA ASP A 360 -33.82 1.14 -9.25
C ASP A 360 -34.05 1.22 -7.74
N ILE A 361 -34.63 2.34 -7.29
CA ILE A 361 -34.84 2.66 -5.87
C ILE A 361 -36.14 2.02 -5.35
N SER A 362 -37.08 1.71 -6.23
CA SER A 362 -38.45 1.33 -5.86
C SER A 362 -38.54 0.03 -5.07
N THR A 363 -37.55 -0.85 -5.22
CA THR A 363 -37.47 -2.19 -4.61
C THR A 363 -36.41 -2.30 -3.52
N LEU A 364 -35.71 -1.21 -3.20
CA LEU A 364 -34.61 -1.23 -2.25
C LEU A 364 -35.11 -1.26 -0.80
N SER A 365 -34.37 -1.94 0.07
CA SER A 365 -34.62 -1.83 1.50
C SER A 365 -34.35 -0.40 2.00
N PRO A 366 -35.05 0.05 3.04
CA PRO A 366 -34.93 1.39 3.59
C PRO A 366 -33.49 1.90 3.79
N ARG A 367 -32.55 1.06 4.23
CA ARG A 367 -31.14 1.49 4.47
C ARG A 367 -30.46 2.02 3.19
N TYR A 368 -30.78 1.45 2.04
CA TYR A 368 -30.20 1.88 0.77
C TYR A 368 -30.89 3.14 0.24
N ILE A 369 -32.19 3.29 0.50
CA ILE A 369 -32.95 4.50 0.15
C ILE A 369 -32.35 5.72 0.88
N VAL A 370 -32.09 5.62 2.19
CA VAL A 370 -31.46 6.72 2.93
C VAL A 370 -30.02 6.97 2.48
N GLY A 371 -29.28 5.91 2.10
CA GLY A 371 -27.95 6.05 1.51
C GLY A 371 -27.98 6.84 0.19
N ILE A 372 -28.89 6.50 -0.72
CA ILE A 372 -29.04 7.20 -2.00
C ILE A 372 -29.51 8.63 -1.81
N ALA A 373 -30.44 8.88 -0.88
CA ALA A 373 -30.86 10.24 -0.54
C ALA A 373 -29.66 11.08 -0.06
N ALA A 374 -28.81 10.49 0.79
CA ALA A 374 -27.57 11.14 1.21
C ALA A 374 -26.59 11.37 0.06
N LEU A 375 -26.45 10.44 -0.90
CA LEU A 375 -25.63 10.61 -2.09
C LEU A 375 -26.12 11.78 -2.96
N ARG A 376 -27.44 11.98 -3.07
CA ARG A 376 -28.09 13.06 -3.84
C ARG A 376 -28.24 14.39 -3.09
N ASP A 377 -27.79 14.48 -1.84
CA ASP A 377 -28.05 15.63 -0.95
C ASP A 377 -29.56 15.90 -0.74
N ASP A 378 -30.40 14.89 -0.91
CA ASP A 378 -31.85 14.94 -0.70
C ASP A 378 -32.19 14.82 0.79
N ARG A 379 -32.17 15.96 1.49
CA ARG A 379 -32.51 16.04 2.92
C ARG A 379 -33.92 15.61 3.23
N GLU A 380 -34.90 16.01 2.42
CA GLU A 380 -36.30 15.68 2.66
C GLU A 380 -36.53 14.17 2.52
N GLY A 381 -36.02 13.57 1.44
CA GLY A 381 -36.08 12.13 1.22
C GLY A 381 -35.34 11.33 2.28
N PHE A 382 -34.18 11.81 2.75
CA PHE A 382 -33.46 11.19 3.86
C PHE A 382 -34.31 11.15 5.13
N TYR A 383 -34.74 12.31 5.65
CA TYR A 383 -35.47 12.39 6.92
C TYR A 383 -36.83 11.68 6.86
N LYS A 384 -37.51 11.67 5.71
CA LYS A 384 -38.78 10.96 5.51
C LYS A 384 -38.64 9.44 5.69
N ASN A 385 -37.47 8.87 5.41
CA ASN A 385 -37.25 7.43 5.43
C ASN A 385 -36.56 6.91 6.70
N ILE A 386 -36.09 7.78 7.60
CA ILE A 386 -35.42 7.37 8.85
C ILE A 386 -36.31 6.46 9.69
N ASN A 387 -37.57 6.83 9.93
CA ASN A 387 -38.48 6.02 10.74
C ASN A 387 -38.67 4.61 10.16
N LYS A 388 -38.67 4.46 8.82
CA LYS A 388 -38.76 3.16 8.16
C LYS A 388 -37.52 2.31 8.42
N VAL A 389 -36.33 2.91 8.28
CA VAL A 389 -35.04 2.25 8.57
C VAL A 389 -34.97 1.74 10.01
N VAL A 390 -35.40 2.56 10.97
CA VAL A 390 -35.43 2.16 12.38
C VAL A 390 -36.43 1.04 12.60
N SER A 391 -37.63 1.11 11.99
CA SER A 391 -38.66 0.08 12.16
C SER A 391 -38.28 -1.29 11.59
N THR A 392 -37.41 -1.33 10.56
CA THR A 392 -36.91 -2.60 9.99
C THR A 392 -35.64 -3.12 10.67
N ASN A 393 -35.13 -2.41 11.69
CA ASN A 393 -33.90 -2.74 12.41
C ASN A 393 -32.68 -2.98 11.49
N GLU A 394 -32.65 -2.30 10.34
CA GLU A 394 -31.61 -2.45 9.33
C GLU A 394 -30.35 -1.61 9.62
N MET A 395 -30.48 -0.61 10.49
CA MET A 395 -29.40 0.28 10.90
C MET A 395 -29.54 0.64 12.38
N THR A 396 -28.39 0.82 13.03
CA THR A 396 -28.26 1.26 14.42
C THR A 396 -28.05 2.78 14.49
N VAL A 397 -28.21 3.36 15.69
CA VAL A 397 -27.83 4.75 15.95
C VAL A 397 -26.37 5.00 15.57
N LYS A 398 -25.50 4.02 15.83
CA LYS A 398 -24.06 4.11 15.53
C LYS A 398 -23.83 4.32 14.03
N ASP A 399 -24.56 3.62 13.17
CA ASP A 399 -24.44 3.76 11.71
C ASP A 399 -24.74 5.20 11.25
N PHE A 400 -25.78 5.83 11.82
CA PHE A 400 -26.10 7.24 11.51
C PHE A 400 -25.02 8.22 12.00
N MET A 401 -24.31 7.89 13.07
CA MET A 401 -23.27 8.75 13.65
C MET A 401 -21.92 8.56 12.97
N GLU A 402 -21.60 7.35 12.49
CA GLU A 402 -20.26 6.99 12.06
C GLU A 402 -20.14 6.79 10.55
N TRP A 403 -21.17 6.32 9.84
CA TRP A 403 -21.08 6.07 8.40
C TRP A 403 -20.62 7.35 7.69
N PRO A 404 -19.47 7.35 6.97
CA PRO A 404 -18.96 8.59 6.37
C PRO A 404 -19.90 9.20 5.33
N LEU A 405 -20.86 8.44 4.81
CA LEU A 405 -21.87 8.91 3.86
C LEU A 405 -22.70 10.08 4.42
N PHE A 406 -23.03 10.05 5.71
CA PHE A 406 -23.89 11.07 6.33
C PHE A 406 -23.11 12.26 6.91
N ARG A 407 -21.82 12.41 6.59
CA ARG A 407 -20.96 13.48 7.16
C ARG A 407 -21.52 14.88 6.95
N GLU A 408 -22.16 15.14 5.81
CA GLU A 408 -22.73 16.45 5.50
C GLU A 408 -24.06 16.68 6.21
N PHE A 409 -24.87 15.62 6.37
CA PHE A 409 -26.15 15.68 7.07
C PHE A 409 -25.96 15.86 8.57
N ARG A 410 -24.88 15.31 9.13
CA ARG A 410 -24.48 15.53 10.53
C ARG A 410 -24.20 17.00 10.87
N LYS A 411 -24.05 17.88 9.88
CA LYS A 411 -23.90 19.34 10.09
C LYS A 411 -25.24 20.05 10.32
N ASP A 412 -26.37 19.40 10.01
CA ASP A 412 -27.69 19.99 10.23
C ASP A 412 -27.95 20.13 11.74
N ALA A 413 -28.41 21.31 12.16
CA ALA A 413 -28.50 21.69 13.59
C ALA A 413 -29.34 20.74 14.45
N ASP A 414 -30.33 20.06 13.86
CA ASP A 414 -31.22 19.14 14.55
C ASP A 414 -31.00 17.67 14.19
N TYR A 415 -29.93 17.32 13.45
CA TYR A 415 -29.64 15.96 13.01
C TYR A 415 -29.66 14.96 14.16
N GLN A 416 -28.84 15.18 15.20
CA GLN A 416 -28.73 14.24 16.31
C GLN A 416 -30.05 14.07 17.05
N ARG A 417 -30.81 15.16 17.22
CA ARG A 417 -32.13 15.13 17.86
C ARG A 417 -33.09 14.28 17.03
N ARG A 418 -33.19 14.51 15.72
CA ARG A 418 -34.06 13.74 14.82
C ARG A 418 -33.73 12.24 14.82
N ILE A 419 -32.44 11.90 14.74
CA ILE A 419 -32.00 10.48 14.80
C ILE A 419 -32.39 9.87 16.15
N LYS A 420 -32.01 10.49 17.27
CA LYS A 420 -32.32 9.94 18.61
C LYS A 420 -33.82 9.80 18.84
N SER A 421 -34.63 10.76 18.42
CA SER A 421 -36.09 10.69 18.52
C SER A 421 -36.66 9.51 17.72
N ALA A 422 -36.16 9.25 16.51
CA ALA A 422 -36.60 8.11 15.71
C ALA A 422 -36.34 6.76 16.39
N PHE A 423 -35.20 6.61 17.08
CA PHE A 423 -34.86 5.39 17.85
C PHE A 423 -35.49 5.31 19.24
N SER A 424 -36.12 6.39 19.74
CA SER A 424 -36.80 6.41 21.04
C SER A 424 -38.31 6.19 20.94
N THR A 425 -38.86 6.20 19.71
CA THR A 425 -40.30 6.08 19.43
C THR A 425 -40.69 4.64 19.05
N ASN A 426 -39.71 3.78 18.82
CA ASN A 426 -39.83 2.32 18.68
C ASN A 426 -39.23 1.67 19.92
#